data_AF-A0A1R1E640-F1
#
_entry.id   AF-A0A1R1E640-F1
#
_cell.length_a   1.000
_cell.length_b   1.000
_cell.length_c   1.000
_cell.angle_alpha   90.00
_cell.angle_beta   90.00
_cell.angle_gamma   90.00
#
_symmetry.space_group_name_H-M   'P 1'
#
loop_
_entity.id
_entity.type
_entity.pdbx_description
1 polymer ?
#
loop_
_entity_poly.entity_id
_entity_poly.type
_entity_poly.pdbx_seq_one_letter_code
_entity_poly.pdbx_strand_id
1 'polypeptide(L)'
;MAENKIDQLAAKKLYPADLNDILEKFGHLLQVYKELPDRDSIYGSYRRTLKCLDVLFPLKEHPIHGKTGLHAIEKYDDDGYVCRYSYSWKIIVPRQGVQLNHISSWGNDPHNSPGTPPEFIIETEPHHHHHVPGNRRIRKENWDIHTLDEAFTFVKFYIESGEEYKGR
;
A
#
# COMPACT_ATOMS: atom_id res chain seq x y z
N MET A 1 -3.51 -27.70 15.36
CA MET A 1 -4.43 -27.05 14.39
C MET A 1 -3.84 -25.72 13.90
N ALA A 2 -2.64 -25.75 13.32
CA ALA A 2 -1.97 -24.56 12.75
C ALA A 2 -1.76 -24.68 11.22
N GLU A 3 -2.02 -25.86 10.64
CA GLU A 3 -2.06 -26.15 9.19
C GLU A 3 -3.12 -25.35 8.40
N ASN A 4 -3.77 -24.33 8.96
CA ASN A 4 -4.96 -23.74 8.32
C ASN A 4 -4.75 -22.33 7.72
N LYS A 5 -3.88 -21.48 8.27
CA LYS A 5 -3.77 -20.07 7.80
C LYS A 5 -2.83 -19.87 6.63
N ILE A 6 -1.68 -20.55 6.62
CA ILE A 6 -0.71 -20.44 5.52
C ILE A 6 -1.32 -21.00 4.23
N ASP A 7 -1.96 -22.16 4.29
CA ASP A 7 -2.61 -22.78 3.14
C ASP A 7 -3.78 -21.93 2.61
N GLN A 8 -4.57 -21.34 3.51
CA GLN A 8 -5.60 -20.37 3.14
C GLN A 8 -5.02 -19.15 2.44
N LEU A 9 -3.89 -18.62 2.94
CA LEU A 9 -3.23 -17.46 2.35
C LEU A 9 -2.69 -17.81 0.94
N ALA A 10 -2.04 -18.96 0.80
CA ALA A 10 -1.52 -19.45 -0.47
C ALA A 10 -2.63 -19.71 -1.51
N ALA A 11 -3.82 -20.13 -1.07
CA ALA A 11 -4.97 -20.35 -1.93
C ALA A 11 -5.84 -19.09 -2.18
N LYS A 12 -5.56 -17.96 -1.51
CA LYS A 12 -6.37 -16.73 -1.60
C LYS A 12 -6.26 -16.15 -3.02
N LYS A 13 -7.39 -16.15 -3.74
CA LYS A 13 -7.52 -15.39 -4.99
C LYS A 13 -7.79 -13.92 -4.69
N LEU A 14 -7.01 -13.04 -5.29
CA LEU A 14 -7.13 -11.59 -5.15
C LEU A 14 -7.74 -11.00 -6.42
N TYR A 15 -8.79 -10.20 -6.26
CA TYR A 15 -9.47 -9.54 -7.37
C TYR A 15 -8.93 -8.13 -7.59
N PRO A 16 -8.88 -7.63 -8.83
CA PRO A 16 -8.49 -6.25 -9.11
C PRO A 16 -9.34 -5.25 -8.33
N ALA A 17 -8.74 -4.14 -7.90
CA ALA A 17 -9.50 -3.09 -7.23
C ALA A 17 -10.59 -2.49 -8.13
N ASP A 18 -11.79 -2.36 -7.57
CA ASP A 18 -12.86 -1.53 -8.15
C ASP A 18 -12.67 -0.08 -7.68
N LEU A 19 -12.14 0.76 -8.57
CA LEU A 19 -11.87 2.15 -8.24
C LEU A 19 -13.15 2.95 -7.95
N ASN A 20 -14.31 2.57 -8.49
CA ASN A 20 -15.56 3.27 -8.17
C ASN A 20 -15.97 3.00 -6.73
N ASP A 21 -15.90 1.73 -6.31
CA ASP A 21 -16.16 1.32 -4.92
C ASP A 21 -15.15 1.94 -3.95
N ILE A 22 -13.86 1.99 -4.30
CA ILE A 22 -12.84 2.68 -3.50
C ILE A 22 -13.17 4.17 -3.35
N LEU A 23 -13.57 4.85 -4.42
CA LEU A 23 -13.93 6.27 -4.36
C LEU A 23 -15.22 6.50 -3.56
N GLU A 24 -16.20 5.60 -3.66
CA GLU A 24 -17.44 5.67 -2.88
C GLU A 24 -17.14 5.56 -1.37
N LYS A 25 -16.30 4.60 -0.97
CA LYS A 25 -15.97 4.33 0.44
C LYS A 25 -14.96 5.30 1.05
N PHE A 26 -13.97 5.73 0.27
CA PHE A 26 -12.78 6.42 0.77
C PHE A 26 -12.51 7.77 0.08
N GLY A 27 -13.36 8.19 -0.86
CA GLY A 27 -13.20 9.45 -1.58
C GLY A 27 -13.15 10.67 -0.66
N HIS A 28 -13.82 10.63 0.50
CA HIS A 28 -13.77 11.68 1.51
C HIS A 28 -12.39 11.83 2.17
N LEU A 29 -11.47 10.88 2.01
CA LEU A 29 -10.09 10.94 2.49
C LEU A 29 -9.16 11.65 1.50
N LEU A 30 -9.58 11.86 0.26
CA LEU A 30 -8.71 12.35 -0.81
C LEU A 30 -8.61 13.88 -0.82
N GLN A 31 -7.49 14.40 -1.31
CA GLN A 31 -7.26 15.83 -1.46
C GLN A 31 -6.37 16.14 -2.68
N VAL A 32 -6.83 17.02 -3.57
CA VAL A 32 -6.02 17.46 -4.72
C VAL A 32 -4.92 18.42 -4.27
N TYR A 33 -3.69 18.20 -4.75
CA TYR A 33 -2.53 19.05 -4.48
C TYR A 33 -1.93 19.58 -5.79
N LYS A 34 -1.76 20.90 -5.88
CA LYS A 34 -1.25 21.59 -7.08
C LYS A 34 0.23 21.28 -7.36
N GLU A 35 0.94 20.77 -6.38
CA GLU A 35 2.35 20.38 -6.51
C GLU A 35 2.53 19.06 -7.27
N LEU A 36 1.47 18.27 -7.44
CA LEU A 36 1.55 16.99 -8.14
C LEU A 36 1.50 17.17 -9.67
N PRO A 37 1.98 16.19 -10.45
CA PRO A 37 1.97 16.26 -11.91
C PRO A 37 0.55 16.40 -12.49
N ASP A 38 -0.41 15.68 -11.92
CA ASP A 38 -1.82 15.71 -12.32
C ASP A 38 -2.61 16.62 -11.38
N ARG A 39 -2.61 17.92 -11.70
CA ARG A 39 -3.03 19.00 -10.79
C ARG A 39 -4.55 19.14 -10.64
N ASP A 40 -5.30 18.61 -11.57
CA ASP A 40 -6.76 18.73 -11.66
C ASP A 40 -7.49 17.40 -11.43
N SER A 41 -6.73 16.34 -11.14
CA SER A 41 -7.24 15.00 -10.91
C SER A 41 -7.30 14.67 -9.43
N ILE A 42 -8.29 13.85 -9.07
CA ILE A 42 -8.37 13.20 -7.76
C ILE A 42 -7.23 12.20 -7.55
N TYR A 43 -6.51 11.85 -8.62
CA TYR A 43 -5.31 11.02 -8.61
C TYR A 43 -4.07 11.89 -8.80
N GLY A 44 -3.00 11.62 -8.06
CA GLY A 44 -1.70 12.29 -8.26
C GLY A 44 -0.94 11.73 -9.46
N SER A 45 -1.28 10.52 -9.87
CA SER A 45 -0.87 9.85 -11.11
C SER A 45 -1.80 8.65 -11.33
N TYR A 46 -2.09 8.31 -12.59
CA TYR A 46 -2.98 7.20 -12.91
C TYR A 46 -2.59 6.51 -14.21
N ARG A 47 -2.50 5.17 -14.17
CA ARG A 47 -2.35 4.29 -15.31
C ARG A 47 -3.11 2.99 -15.05
N ARG A 48 -3.99 2.61 -15.98
CA ARG A 48 -4.68 1.33 -15.96
C ARG A 48 -4.61 0.66 -17.33
N THR A 49 -4.33 -0.63 -17.32
CA THR A 49 -4.26 -1.50 -18.50
C THR A 49 -4.91 -2.84 -18.16
N LEU A 50 -5.04 -3.73 -19.15
CA LEU A 50 -5.52 -5.10 -18.93
C LEU A 50 -4.59 -5.94 -18.04
N LYS A 51 -3.35 -5.48 -17.79
CA LYS A 51 -2.34 -6.23 -17.02
C LYS A 51 -1.88 -5.53 -15.74
N CYS A 52 -2.31 -4.29 -15.52
CA CYS A 52 -1.75 -3.47 -14.45
C CYS A 52 -2.65 -2.30 -14.07
N LEU A 53 -2.72 -2.02 -12.77
CA LEU A 53 -3.15 -0.75 -12.19
C LEU A 53 -1.95 -0.11 -11.49
N ASP A 54 -1.75 1.19 -11.71
CA ASP A 54 -0.73 2.00 -11.07
C ASP A 54 -1.33 3.39 -10.80
N VAL A 55 -1.63 3.67 -9.54
CA VAL A 55 -2.39 4.85 -9.15
C VAL A 55 -1.86 5.43 -7.84
N LEU A 56 -1.72 6.74 -7.81
CA LEU A 56 -1.44 7.50 -6.60
C LEU A 56 -2.71 8.21 -6.16
N PHE A 57 -3.18 7.91 -4.96
CA PHE A 57 -4.28 8.60 -4.28
C PHE A 57 -3.70 9.61 -3.29
N PRO A 58 -3.73 10.91 -3.59
CA PRO A 58 -3.34 11.94 -2.64
C PRO A 58 -4.37 12.00 -1.51
N LEU A 59 -3.91 11.90 -0.27
CA LEU A 59 -4.75 11.89 0.93
C LEU A 59 -4.79 13.29 1.54
N LYS A 60 -5.81 13.57 2.36
CA LYS A 60 -5.85 14.77 3.20
C LYS A 60 -4.57 14.93 4.01
N GLU A 61 -4.20 16.19 4.24
CA GLU A 61 -2.95 16.50 4.94
C GLU A 61 -3.02 15.95 6.37
N HIS A 62 -2.05 15.10 6.70
CA HIS A 62 -1.90 14.54 8.02
C HIS A 62 -1.16 15.55 8.92
N PRO A 63 -1.61 15.80 10.17
CA PRO A 63 -1.00 16.83 11.03
C PRO A 63 0.50 16.59 11.29
N ILE A 64 0.90 15.32 11.41
CA ILE A 64 2.28 14.90 11.67
C ILE A 64 3.07 14.61 10.38
N HIS A 65 2.60 13.68 9.55
CA HIS A 65 3.29 13.27 8.32
C HIS A 65 3.17 14.26 7.14
N GLY A 66 2.31 15.27 7.23
CA GLY A 66 2.10 16.26 6.17
C GLY A 66 1.30 15.71 4.99
N LYS A 67 1.64 16.17 3.77
CA LYS A 67 0.97 15.75 2.53
C LYS A 67 1.39 14.34 2.15
N THR A 68 0.49 13.39 2.38
CA THR A 68 0.72 11.96 2.12
C THR A 68 -0.17 11.44 1.01
N GLY A 69 0.14 10.25 0.50
CA GLY A 69 -0.67 9.55 -0.48
C GLY A 69 -0.52 8.05 -0.37
N LEU A 70 -1.55 7.32 -0.78
CA LEU A 70 -1.52 5.88 -0.95
C LEU A 70 -1.23 5.57 -2.41
N HIS A 71 -0.09 4.92 -2.67
CA HIS A 71 0.32 4.49 -3.99
C HIS A 71 0.04 3.01 -4.16
N ALA A 72 -0.85 2.67 -5.08
CA ALA A 72 -1.27 1.30 -5.34
C ALA A 72 -0.77 0.84 -6.71
N ILE A 73 -0.10 -0.30 -6.71
CA ILE A 73 0.31 -1.02 -7.91
C ILE A 73 -0.27 -2.42 -7.81
N GLU A 74 -1.00 -2.85 -8.83
CA GLU A 74 -1.46 -4.23 -8.99
C GLU A 74 -1.02 -4.74 -10.37
N LYS A 75 -0.59 -5.99 -10.44
CA LYS A 75 -0.34 -6.72 -11.70
C LYS A 75 -1.29 -7.90 -11.79
N TYR A 76 -1.79 -8.14 -13.00
CA TYR A 76 -2.78 -9.16 -13.26
C TYR A 76 -2.20 -10.33 -14.04
N ASP A 77 -2.63 -11.54 -13.71
CA ASP A 77 -2.33 -12.75 -14.48
C ASP A 77 -3.16 -12.83 -15.78
N ASP A 78 -3.16 -14.00 -16.42
CA ASP A 78 -3.92 -14.22 -17.65
C ASP A 78 -5.42 -14.43 -17.42
N ASP A 79 -5.80 -14.85 -16.20
CA ASP A 79 -7.19 -14.99 -15.76
C ASP A 79 -7.77 -13.67 -15.19
N GLY A 80 -6.94 -12.64 -15.06
CA GLY A 80 -7.32 -11.31 -14.57
C GLY A 80 -7.29 -11.16 -13.05
N TYR A 81 -6.72 -12.12 -12.30
CA TYR A 81 -6.52 -12.01 -10.86
C TYR A 81 -5.25 -11.24 -10.53
N VAL A 82 -5.20 -10.63 -9.35
CA VAL A 82 -4.00 -9.94 -8.85
C VAL A 82 -2.95 -10.98 -8.46
N CYS A 83 -1.89 -11.06 -9.24
CA CYS A 83 -0.75 -11.94 -8.97
C CYS A 83 0.36 -11.20 -8.20
N ARG A 84 0.46 -9.87 -8.36
CA ARG A 84 1.34 -9.02 -7.54
C ARG A 84 0.66 -7.73 -7.14
N TYR A 85 0.90 -7.28 -5.92
CA TYR A 85 0.47 -5.99 -5.45
C TYR A 85 1.55 -5.28 -4.62
N SER A 86 1.49 -3.96 -4.62
CA SER A 86 2.23 -3.09 -3.72
C SER A 86 1.37 -1.88 -3.36
N TYR A 87 1.03 -1.74 -2.10
CA TYR A 87 0.30 -0.59 -1.56
C TYR A 87 1.23 0.17 -0.61
N SER A 88 1.57 1.42 -0.93
CA SER A 88 2.52 2.21 -0.16
C SER A 88 1.92 3.54 0.27
N TRP A 89 1.78 3.71 1.58
CA TRP A 89 1.50 5.00 2.18
C TRP A 89 2.82 5.77 2.36
N LYS A 90 2.91 6.94 1.73
CA LYS A 90 4.13 7.73 1.64
C LYS A 90 3.86 9.23 1.64
N ILE A 91 4.87 10.01 2.04
CA ILE A 91 4.90 11.45 1.84
C ILE A 91 5.06 11.72 0.35
N ILE A 92 4.17 12.53 -0.21
CA ILE A 92 4.12 12.83 -1.66
C ILE A 92 4.60 14.25 -1.97
N VAL A 93 4.59 15.14 -0.99
CA VAL A 93 5.19 16.48 -1.08
C VAL A 93 6.08 16.67 0.16
N PRO A 94 7.40 16.44 0.05
CA PRO A 94 8.29 16.53 1.18
C PRO A 94 8.41 17.97 1.69
N ARG A 95 8.47 18.15 3.01
CA ARG A 95 8.90 19.42 3.62
C ARG A 95 10.41 19.56 3.46
N GLN A 96 10.91 20.79 3.38
CA GLN A 96 12.36 21.05 3.29
C GLN A 96 13.11 20.29 4.39
N GLY A 97 14.14 19.52 4.00
CA GLY A 97 14.97 18.73 4.91
C GLY A 97 14.47 17.30 5.20
N VAL A 98 13.27 16.91 4.76
CA VAL A 98 12.77 15.54 4.92
C VAL A 98 13.13 14.70 3.70
N GLN A 99 14.11 13.79 3.85
CA GLN A 99 14.54 12.88 2.76
C GLN A 99 13.75 11.56 2.70
N LEU A 100 13.07 11.19 3.79
CA LEU A 100 12.40 9.90 3.90
C LEU A 100 10.92 10.06 3.54
N ASN A 101 10.46 9.32 2.54
CA ASN A 101 9.07 9.36 2.08
C ASN A 101 8.21 8.19 2.56
N HIS A 102 8.82 7.09 2.98
CA HIS A 102 8.10 5.89 3.39
C HIS A 102 7.43 6.06 4.77
N ILE A 103 6.14 5.73 4.88
CA ILE A 103 5.43 5.63 6.15
C ILE A 103 5.09 4.17 6.43
N SER A 104 4.42 3.52 5.48
CA SER A 104 4.07 2.10 5.57
C SER A 104 3.85 1.51 4.18
N SER A 105 4.06 0.21 3.99
CA SER A 105 3.67 -0.45 2.74
C SER A 105 3.47 -1.95 2.87
N TRP A 106 2.54 -2.48 2.09
CA TRP A 106 2.21 -3.90 2.00
C TRP A 106 2.47 -4.38 0.57
N GLY A 107 2.96 -5.60 0.44
CA GLY A 107 3.21 -6.18 -0.87
C GLY A 107 3.32 -7.69 -0.81
N ASN A 108 3.37 -8.32 -1.98
CA ASN A 108 3.62 -9.75 -2.12
C ASN A 108 4.73 -10.05 -3.15
N ASP A 109 5.71 -9.16 -3.27
CA ASP A 109 6.91 -9.49 -4.04
C ASP A 109 7.70 -10.58 -3.26
N PRO A 110 8.08 -11.69 -3.92
CA PRO A 110 8.76 -12.80 -3.24
C PRO A 110 10.19 -12.41 -2.88
N HIS A 111 10.59 -12.69 -1.64
CA HIS A 111 11.95 -12.45 -1.14
C HIS A 111 12.65 -13.74 -0.69
N ASN A 112 12.34 -14.89 -1.28
CA ASN A 112 12.88 -16.20 -0.91
C ASN A 112 14.01 -16.71 -1.82
N SER A 113 14.78 -15.82 -2.45
CA SER A 113 15.93 -16.22 -3.27
C SER A 113 17.01 -16.93 -2.43
N PRO A 114 17.83 -17.85 -3.00
CA PRO A 114 18.85 -18.59 -2.24
C PRO A 114 19.91 -17.73 -1.52
N GLY A 115 19.98 -16.43 -1.80
CA GLY A 115 20.87 -15.48 -1.14
C GLY A 115 20.18 -14.46 -0.24
N THR A 116 18.87 -14.58 -0.01
CA THR A 116 18.16 -13.67 0.90
C THR A 116 18.65 -13.89 2.33
N PRO A 117 19.16 -12.85 3.02
CA PRO A 117 19.52 -12.95 4.42
C PRO A 117 18.34 -13.40 5.31
N PRO A 118 18.55 -14.25 6.33
CA PRO A 118 17.46 -14.79 7.16
C PRO A 118 16.57 -13.74 7.83
N GLU A 119 17.12 -12.56 8.17
CA GLU A 119 16.37 -11.45 8.78
C GLU A 119 15.31 -10.83 7.84
N PHE A 120 15.33 -11.23 6.57
CA PHE A 120 14.42 -10.79 5.52
C PHE A 120 13.41 -11.87 5.11
N ILE A 121 13.45 -13.04 5.74
CA ILE A 121 12.48 -14.11 5.52
C ILE A 121 11.45 -14.04 6.65
N ILE A 122 10.19 -13.92 6.29
CA ILE A 122 9.05 -13.90 7.23
C ILE A 122 8.10 -15.05 6.93
N GLU A 123 7.22 -15.39 7.88
CA GLU A 123 6.32 -16.54 7.75
C GLU A 123 5.29 -16.39 6.62
N THR A 124 4.82 -15.18 6.38
CA THR A 124 3.75 -14.92 5.39
C THR A 124 4.27 -14.68 3.97
N GLU A 125 5.56 -14.92 3.68
CA GLU A 125 6.10 -14.74 2.34
C GLU A 125 5.19 -15.45 1.29
N PRO A 126 4.85 -14.77 0.19
CA PRO A 126 5.44 -13.51 -0.25
C PRO A 126 4.81 -12.25 0.39
N HIS A 127 3.68 -12.37 1.09
CA HIS A 127 2.95 -11.26 1.68
C HIS A 127 3.72 -10.66 2.86
N HIS A 128 4.07 -9.38 2.79
CA HIS A 128 4.87 -8.71 3.81
C HIS A 128 4.42 -7.29 4.08
N HIS A 129 4.74 -6.79 5.28
CA HIS A 129 4.47 -5.43 5.73
C HIS A 129 5.76 -4.72 6.09
N HIS A 130 6.11 -3.69 5.31
CA HIS A 130 7.10 -2.70 5.68
C HIS A 130 6.46 -1.69 6.64
N HIS A 131 6.66 -1.91 7.93
CA HIS A 131 5.92 -1.19 8.96
C HIS A 131 6.68 0.03 9.50
N VAL A 132 8.01 0.11 9.41
CA VAL A 132 8.76 1.18 10.07
C VAL A 132 8.83 2.44 9.21
N PRO A 133 8.24 3.58 9.63
CA PRO A 133 8.36 4.84 8.91
C PRO A 133 9.83 5.21 8.70
N GLY A 134 10.16 5.63 7.49
CA GLY A 134 11.52 5.98 7.10
C GLY A 134 12.48 4.80 6.93
N ASN A 135 12.10 3.57 7.27
CA ASN A 135 12.94 2.39 7.08
C ASN A 135 12.18 1.24 6.41
N ARG A 136 12.11 1.30 5.08
CA ARG A 136 11.51 0.25 4.25
C ARG A 136 12.28 -1.09 4.33
N ARG A 137 13.46 -1.19 4.93
CA ARG A 137 14.15 -2.49 5.00
C ARG A 137 13.51 -3.42 6.02
N ILE A 138 12.93 -2.87 7.08
CA ILE A 138 12.32 -3.66 8.16
C ILE A 138 10.96 -4.17 7.69
N ARG A 139 10.75 -5.48 7.81
CA ARG A 139 9.53 -6.18 7.42
C ARG A 139 9.01 -7.02 8.58
N LYS A 140 7.71 -7.31 8.54
CA LYS A 140 7.03 -8.27 9.39
C LYS A 140 5.95 -9.00 8.61
N GLU A 141 5.37 -10.01 9.24
CA GLU A 141 4.25 -10.78 8.74
C GLU A 141 3.08 -9.86 8.35
N ASN A 142 2.44 -10.20 7.23
CA ASN A 142 1.23 -9.56 6.77
C ASN A 142 0.18 -10.64 6.55
N TRP A 143 -0.73 -10.75 7.51
CA TRP A 143 -1.85 -11.69 7.45
C TRP A 143 -3.12 -11.05 6.90
N ASP A 144 -3.19 -9.72 6.90
CA ASP A 144 -4.46 -9.00 6.89
C ASP A 144 -4.64 -8.05 5.69
N ILE A 145 -3.56 -7.52 5.09
CA ILE A 145 -3.66 -6.45 4.08
C ILE A 145 -3.12 -6.91 2.73
N HIS A 146 -4.00 -7.42 1.88
CA HIS A 146 -3.70 -7.99 0.56
C HIS A 146 -4.46 -7.28 -0.59
N THR A 147 -5.41 -6.41 -0.27
CA THR A 147 -6.22 -5.64 -1.23
C THR A 147 -6.10 -4.14 -1.00
N LEU A 148 -6.43 -3.35 -2.03
CA LEU A 148 -6.45 -1.90 -1.93
C LEU A 148 -7.47 -1.40 -0.89
N ASP A 149 -8.62 -2.06 -0.76
CA ASP A 149 -9.65 -1.72 0.24
C ASP A 149 -9.12 -1.93 1.67
N GLU A 150 -8.46 -3.07 1.94
CA GLU A 150 -7.82 -3.35 3.25
C GLU A 150 -6.74 -2.29 3.56
N ALA A 151 -5.94 -1.89 2.56
CA ALA A 151 -4.92 -0.86 2.73
C ALA A 151 -5.52 0.52 3.01
N PHE A 152 -6.60 0.91 2.32
CA PHE A 152 -7.32 2.14 2.60
C PHE A 152 -7.96 2.12 3.99
N THR A 153 -8.56 1.00 4.38
CA THR A 153 -9.17 0.82 5.71
C THR A 153 -8.13 1.03 6.81
N PHE A 154 -6.91 0.51 6.63
CA PHE A 154 -5.80 0.76 7.54
C PHE A 154 -5.43 2.25 7.61
N VAL A 155 -5.19 2.88 6.46
CA VAL A 155 -4.73 4.28 6.38
C VAL A 155 -5.80 5.26 6.87
N LYS A 156 -7.08 4.96 6.63
CA LYS A 156 -8.25 5.76 7.05
C LYS A 156 -8.16 6.15 8.52
N PHE A 157 -7.84 5.20 9.40
CA PHE A 157 -7.74 5.46 10.83
C PHE A 157 -6.80 6.63 11.13
N TYR A 158 -5.61 6.64 10.52
CA TYR A 158 -4.60 7.68 10.76
C TYR A 158 -4.97 9.02 10.11
N ILE A 159 -5.57 8.99 8.93
CA ILE A 159 -6.03 10.21 8.25
C ILE A 159 -7.17 10.88 9.02
N GLU A 160 -8.11 10.12 9.58
CA GLU A 160 -9.26 10.66 10.30
C GLU A 160 -8.94 11.05 11.74
N SER A 161 -8.14 10.25 12.45
CA SER A 161 -7.75 10.54 13.84
C SER A 161 -6.62 11.58 13.94
N GLY A 162 -5.78 11.69 12.91
CA GLY A 162 -4.54 12.46 12.95
C GLY A 162 -3.44 11.82 13.82
N GLU A 163 -3.64 10.60 14.31
CA GLU A 163 -2.64 9.89 15.10
C GLU A 163 -1.39 9.54 14.29
N GLU A 164 -0.24 9.59 14.94
CA GLU A 164 1.02 9.20 14.30
C GLU A 164 1.09 7.68 14.09
N TYR A 165 1.40 7.25 12.87
CA TYR A 165 1.80 5.86 12.65
C TYR A 165 3.25 5.65 13.07
N LYS A 166 3.47 4.77 14.05
CA LYS A 166 4.79 4.49 14.66
C LYS A 166 5.37 3.13 14.28
N GLY A 167 4.84 2.49 13.23
CA GLY A 167 5.25 1.16 12.82
C GLY A 167 4.71 0.03 13.69
N ARG A 168 3.47 0.15 14.12
CA ARG A 168 2.78 -0.94 14.80
C ARG A 168 2.05 -1.86 13.84
#